data_AF-A0A1E5W4F4-F1
#
_entry.id   AF-A0A1E5W4F4-F1
#
_cell.length_a   1.000
_cell.length_b   1.000
_cell.length_c   1.000
_cell.angle_alpha   90.00
_cell.angle_beta   90.00
_cell.angle_gamma   90.00
#
_symmetry.space_group_name_H-M   'P 1'
#
loop_
_entity.id
_entity.type
_entity.pdbx_description
1 polymer ?
#
loop_
_entity_poly.entity_id
_entity_poly.type
_entity_poly.pdbx_seq_one_letter_code
_entity_poly.pdbx_strand_id
1 'polypeptide(L)'
;MGFMSGEELVVTLAPVAVYWAYACIYEALLQRTTVLDRYRLHSRRDEETKNIASRKDVVRGVLLQQAIQVAISVAVLKLEGHGAASDDGRTAPEPFLVLAARFGVAMLVLDAWQYFMHRLMHSVPYLYRRFHSWHHRVAAPYAYASQYGHPVDGVLTETLSGAAAYLISGMSPRVAAAFFAFATVKGVDDHCGVSAPWNPLQAVFRNNAAYHEVHHQRGGGRRNFSQPFFVVWDRLLGTHAPYALRRRDGGGLEVRAFKDPTR
;
A
#
# COMPACT_ATOMS: atom_id res chain seq x y z
N MET A 1 7.91 33.58 6.74
CA MET A 1 7.80 32.10 6.71
C MET A 1 8.02 31.67 5.28
N GLY A 2 9.18 31.11 4.96
CA GLY A 2 9.46 30.63 3.61
C GLY A 2 8.54 29.46 3.23
N PHE A 3 8.17 29.41 1.95
CA PHE A 3 7.67 28.19 1.32
C PHE A 3 8.67 27.04 1.51
N MET A 4 8.21 25.79 1.45
CA MET A 4 9.01 24.58 1.72
C MET A 4 10.39 24.62 1.04
N SER A 5 11.41 24.08 1.72
CA SER A 5 12.74 23.94 1.09
C SER A 5 12.67 22.97 -0.09
N GLY A 6 13.60 23.07 -1.04
CA GLY A 6 13.66 22.13 -2.18
C GLY A 6 13.81 20.68 -1.73
N GLU A 7 14.53 20.45 -0.63
CA GLU A 7 14.68 19.13 -0.03
C GLU A 7 13.38 18.63 0.63
N GLU A 8 12.69 19.48 1.40
CA GLU A 8 11.38 19.14 1.96
C GLU A 8 10.38 18.78 0.85
N LEU A 9 10.42 19.50 -0.28
CA LEU A 9 9.58 19.25 -1.43
C LEU A 9 9.90 17.89 -2.07
N VAL A 10 11.17 17.57 -2.27
CA VAL A 10 11.57 16.26 -2.81
C VAL A 10 11.18 15.12 -1.86
N VAL A 11 11.47 15.25 -0.57
CA VAL A 11 11.18 14.21 0.44
C VAL A 11 9.69 13.90 0.52
N THR A 12 8.85 14.92 0.47
CA THR A 12 7.39 14.75 0.63
C THR A 12 6.68 14.39 -0.67
N LEU A 13 7.16 14.85 -1.83
CA LEU A 13 6.50 14.60 -3.12
C LEU A 13 7.03 13.39 -3.87
N ALA A 14 8.24 12.89 -3.57
CA ALA A 14 8.80 11.73 -4.26
C ALA A 14 7.91 10.48 -4.16
N PRO A 15 7.37 10.07 -2.99
CA PRO A 15 6.46 8.94 -2.93
C PRO A 15 5.18 9.15 -3.75
N VAL A 16 4.66 10.39 -3.81
CA VAL A 16 3.47 10.73 -4.62
C VAL A 16 3.77 10.63 -6.12
N ALA A 17 4.92 11.14 -6.56
CA ALA A 17 5.32 11.03 -7.96
C ALA A 17 5.53 9.56 -8.37
N VAL A 18 6.17 8.77 -7.50
CA VAL A 18 6.40 7.34 -7.70
C VAL A 18 5.07 6.56 -7.74
N TYR A 19 4.11 6.89 -6.86
CA TYR A 19 2.77 6.33 -6.86
C TYR A 19 2.12 6.42 -8.24
N TRP A 20 2.02 7.65 -8.76
CA TRP A 20 1.34 7.89 -10.03
C TRP A 20 2.12 7.33 -11.21
N ALA A 21 3.44 7.43 -11.21
CA ALA A 21 4.27 6.83 -12.25
C ALA A 21 4.06 5.31 -12.33
N TYR A 22 4.16 4.61 -11.20
CA TYR A 22 4.05 3.16 -11.15
C TYR A 22 2.63 2.67 -11.42
N ALA A 23 1.61 3.35 -10.89
CA ALA A 23 0.22 2.99 -11.16
C ALA A 23 -0.17 3.23 -12.63
N CYS A 24 0.35 4.30 -13.26
CA CYS A 24 0.16 4.56 -14.68
C CYS A 24 0.85 3.53 -15.57
N ILE A 25 1.99 2.96 -15.16
CA ILE A 25 2.62 1.85 -15.88
C ILE A 25 1.68 0.64 -15.92
N TYR A 26 1.09 0.27 -14.77
CA TYR A 26 0.11 -0.82 -14.72
C TYR A 26 -1.10 -0.55 -15.60
N GLU A 27 -1.68 0.65 -15.54
CA GLU A 27 -2.82 1.03 -16.39
C GLU A 27 -2.45 1.02 -17.88
N ALA A 28 -1.28 1.52 -18.25
CA ALA A 28 -0.83 1.49 -19.64
C ALA A 28 -0.68 0.04 -20.15
N LEU A 29 -0.05 -0.83 -19.36
CA LEU A 29 0.12 -2.24 -19.70
C LEU A 29 -1.22 -2.99 -19.77
N LEU A 30 -2.13 -2.75 -18.82
CA LEU A 30 -3.41 -3.46 -18.72
C LEU A 30 -4.50 -2.94 -19.68
N GLN A 31 -4.45 -1.67 -20.09
CA GLN A 31 -5.45 -1.09 -20.98
C GLN A 31 -4.99 -1.13 -22.44
N ARG A 32 -3.71 -0.89 -22.72
CA ARG A 32 -3.18 -0.69 -24.07
C ARG A 32 -2.52 -1.93 -24.68
N THR A 33 -2.26 -2.96 -23.88
CA THR A 33 -1.64 -4.20 -24.34
C THR A 33 -2.42 -5.41 -23.82
N THR A 34 -2.08 -6.60 -24.33
CA THR A 34 -2.63 -7.88 -23.86
C THR A 34 -1.62 -8.70 -23.03
N VAL A 35 -0.42 -8.15 -22.79
CA VAL A 35 0.71 -8.87 -22.17
C VAL A 35 0.36 -9.38 -20.78
N LEU A 36 -0.42 -8.61 -20.02
CA LEU A 36 -0.82 -8.93 -18.66
C LEU A 36 -2.20 -9.59 -18.56
N ASP A 37 -2.96 -9.73 -19.65
CA ASP A 37 -4.36 -10.20 -19.60
C ASP A 37 -4.48 -11.60 -19.00
N ARG A 38 -3.53 -12.49 -19.30
CA ARG A 38 -3.48 -13.85 -18.74
C ARG A 38 -3.14 -13.92 -17.24
N TYR A 39 -2.77 -12.79 -16.63
CA TYR A 39 -2.40 -12.69 -15.20
C TYR A 39 -3.38 -11.83 -14.38
N ARG A 40 -4.40 -11.25 -15.02
CA ARG A 40 -5.41 -10.45 -14.32
C ARG A 40 -6.21 -11.30 -13.35
N LEU A 41 -6.40 -10.79 -12.15
CA LEU A 41 -7.25 -11.40 -11.11
C LEU A 41 -8.73 -11.07 -11.34
N HIS A 42 -9.04 -9.97 -12.01
CA HIS A 42 -10.38 -9.54 -12.38
C HIS A 42 -10.52 -9.40 -13.89
N SER A 43 -11.68 -9.70 -14.45
CA SER A 43 -11.94 -9.36 -15.85
C SER A 43 -12.16 -7.85 -15.99
N ARG A 44 -11.98 -7.29 -17.19
CA ARG A 44 -12.30 -5.87 -17.44
C ARG A 44 -13.76 -5.55 -17.07
N ARG A 45 -14.67 -6.49 -17.38
CA ARG A 45 -16.08 -6.41 -16.99
C ARG A 45 -16.25 -6.37 -15.47
N ASP A 46 -15.50 -7.15 -14.71
CA ASP A 46 -15.55 -7.11 -13.24
C ASP A 46 -15.12 -5.75 -12.70
N GLU A 47 -14.02 -5.18 -13.21
CA GLU A 47 -13.55 -3.84 -12.83
C GLU A 47 -14.57 -2.74 -13.14
N GLU A 48 -15.34 -2.88 -14.23
CA GLU A 48 -16.36 -1.91 -14.64
C GLU A 48 -17.69 -2.06 -13.90
N THR A 49 -18.04 -3.28 -13.47
CA THR A 49 -19.39 -3.58 -12.95
C THR A 49 -19.45 -3.85 -11.45
N LYS A 50 -18.35 -4.32 -10.83
CA LYS A 50 -18.31 -4.61 -9.38
C LYS A 50 -17.87 -3.40 -8.55
N ASN A 51 -17.14 -2.47 -9.13
CA ASN A 51 -16.68 -1.27 -8.45
C ASN A 51 -17.82 -0.26 -8.33
N ILE A 52 -18.11 0.15 -7.10
CA ILE A 52 -19.15 1.15 -6.78
C ILE A 52 -18.59 2.57 -6.94
N ALA A 53 -17.32 2.78 -6.59
CA ALA A 53 -16.66 4.06 -6.77
C ALA A 53 -16.25 4.25 -8.23
N SER A 54 -16.56 5.42 -8.82
CA SER A 54 -16.10 5.72 -10.17
C SER A 54 -14.59 5.98 -10.18
N ARG A 55 -13.92 5.75 -11.32
CA ARG A 55 -12.49 6.08 -11.48
C ARG A 55 -12.18 7.55 -11.13
N LYS A 56 -13.12 8.47 -11.39
CA LYS A 56 -13.01 9.89 -11.04
C LYS A 56 -13.07 10.12 -9.52
N ASP A 57 -13.94 9.40 -8.81
CA ASP A 57 -14.01 9.46 -7.36
C ASP A 57 -12.74 8.89 -6.73
N VAL A 58 -12.19 7.82 -7.32
CA VAL A 58 -10.92 7.22 -6.91
C VAL A 58 -9.77 8.22 -7.03
N VAL A 59 -9.59 8.84 -8.20
CA VAL A 59 -8.53 9.84 -8.40
C VAL A 59 -8.67 11.01 -7.42
N ARG A 60 -9.89 11.54 -7.23
CA ARG A 60 -10.13 12.64 -6.28
C ARG A 60 -9.83 12.24 -4.84
N GLY A 61 -10.25 11.05 -4.43
CA GLY A 61 -10.02 10.53 -3.09
C GLY A 61 -8.53 10.32 -2.80
N VAL A 62 -7.81 9.72 -3.75
CA VAL A 62 -6.35 9.50 -3.65
C VAL A 62 -5.60 10.83 -3.57
N LEU A 63 -5.92 11.81 -4.44
CA LEU A 63 -5.27 13.12 -4.39
C LEU A 63 -5.55 13.86 -3.08
N LEU A 64 -6.77 13.76 -2.53
CA LEU A 64 -7.10 14.31 -1.22
C LEU A 64 -6.29 13.64 -0.11
N GLN A 65 -6.21 12.30 -0.13
CA GLN A 65 -5.43 11.52 0.84
C GLN A 65 -3.94 11.89 0.79
N GLN A 66 -3.37 11.99 -0.42
CA GLN A 66 -1.98 12.40 -0.63
C GLN A 66 -1.73 13.84 -0.18
N ALA A 67 -2.67 14.76 -0.42
CA ALA A 67 -2.55 16.15 0.07
C ALA A 67 -2.51 16.21 1.61
N ILE A 68 -3.34 15.41 2.29
CA ILE A 68 -3.33 15.29 3.76
C ILE A 68 -2.00 14.68 4.24
N GLN A 69 -1.52 13.62 3.58
CA GLN A 69 -0.23 12.97 3.89
C GLN A 69 0.94 13.94 3.74
N VAL A 70 1.00 14.70 2.65
CA VAL A 70 2.03 15.72 2.42
C VAL A 70 1.96 16.80 3.51
N ALA A 71 0.77 17.33 3.82
CA ALA A 71 0.61 18.34 4.85
C ALA A 71 1.10 17.87 6.23
N ILE A 72 0.73 16.64 6.63
CA ILE A 72 1.18 16.05 7.90
C ILE A 72 2.69 15.78 7.88
N SER A 73 3.23 15.26 6.78
CA SER A 73 4.66 14.99 6.64
C SER A 73 5.49 16.27 6.78
N VAL A 74 5.07 17.36 6.14
CA VAL A 74 5.70 18.68 6.30
C VAL A 74 5.62 19.17 7.75
N ALA A 75 4.48 18.98 8.42
CA ALA A 75 4.35 19.36 9.83
C ALA A 75 5.32 18.57 10.72
N VAL A 76 5.44 17.24 10.52
CA VAL A 76 6.39 16.38 11.25
C VAL A 76 7.83 16.84 11.03
N LEU A 77 8.25 17.04 9.78
CA LEU A 77 9.61 17.48 9.45
C LEU A 77 9.97 18.83 10.10
N LYS A 78 9.01 19.76 10.14
CA LYS A 78 9.19 21.06 10.80
C LYS A 78 9.28 20.95 12.31
N LEU A 79 8.47 20.10 12.93
CA LEU A 79 8.47 19.88 14.38
C LEU A 79 9.76 19.21 14.86
N GLU A 80 10.36 18.35 14.04
CA GLU A 80 11.66 17.74 14.35
C GLU A 80 12.86 18.68 14.13
N GLY A 81 12.64 19.88 13.58
CA GLY A 81 13.72 20.84 13.32
C GLY A 81 14.56 20.52 12.09
N HIS A 82 14.16 19.55 11.25
CA HIS A 82 14.87 19.19 10.01
C HIS A 82 14.87 20.32 8.96
N GLY A 83 14.05 21.36 9.12
CA GLY A 83 14.04 22.55 8.27
C GLY A 83 15.11 23.61 8.61
N ALA A 84 15.90 23.42 9.68
CA ALA A 84 16.92 24.38 10.13
C ALA A 84 18.32 23.77 10.34
N ALA A 85 18.46 22.44 10.25
CA ALA A 85 19.77 21.80 10.23
C ALA A 85 20.35 21.96 8.81
N SER A 86 21.34 22.85 8.69
CA SER A 86 22.24 22.87 7.55
C SER A 86 22.88 21.48 7.43
N ASP A 87 22.39 20.66 6.51
CA ASP A 87 23.15 19.54 5.95
C ASP A 87 24.34 20.16 5.21
N ASP A 88 25.38 20.52 5.94
CA ASP A 88 26.70 20.79 5.38
C ASP A 88 27.10 19.47 4.73
N GLY A 89 26.83 19.31 3.43
CA GLY A 89 26.78 18.07 2.65
C GLY A 89 28.04 17.20 2.67
N ARG A 90 28.43 16.79 3.87
CA ARG A 90 29.67 16.16 4.31
C ARG A 90 29.39 15.05 5.34
N THR A 91 28.14 14.63 5.50
CA THR A 91 27.84 13.38 6.20
C THR A 91 28.25 12.22 5.29
N ALA A 92 29.20 11.41 5.74
CA ALA A 92 29.60 10.21 5.02
C ALA A 92 28.36 9.33 4.77
N PRO A 93 28.25 8.68 3.60
CA PRO A 93 27.12 7.79 3.33
C PRO A 93 27.03 6.73 4.43
N GLU A 94 25.82 6.53 4.96
CA GLU A 94 25.62 5.57 6.04
C GLU A 94 26.02 4.16 5.59
N PRO A 95 26.61 3.34 6.48
CA PRO A 95 26.95 1.97 6.14
C PRO A 95 25.71 1.20 5.66
N PHE A 96 25.86 0.41 4.60
CA PHE A 96 24.77 -0.35 4.00
C PHE A 96 23.97 -1.17 5.03
N LEU A 97 24.64 -1.80 5.99
CA LEU A 97 23.98 -2.60 7.04
C LEU A 97 23.10 -1.75 7.97
N VAL A 98 23.49 -0.51 8.26
CA VAL A 98 22.69 0.42 9.08
C VAL A 98 21.44 0.83 8.28
N LEU A 99 21.61 1.18 7.01
CA LEU A 99 20.49 1.50 6.12
C LEU A 99 19.51 0.32 5.99
N ALA A 100 20.03 -0.89 5.78
CA ALA A 100 19.24 -2.11 5.69
C ALA A 100 18.50 -2.41 7.01
N ALA A 101 19.15 -2.21 8.17
CA ALA A 101 18.53 -2.38 9.47
C ALA A 101 17.38 -1.37 9.68
N ARG A 102 17.58 -0.10 9.32
CA ARG A 102 16.52 0.93 9.41
C ARG A 102 15.33 0.61 8.50
N PHE A 103 15.59 0.18 7.27
CA PHE A 103 14.54 -0.33 6.37
C PHE A 103 13.79 -1.50 6.99
N GLY A 104 14.51 -2.48 7.56
CA GLY A 104 13.92 -3.62 8.24
C GLY A 104 13.02 -3.22 9.41
N VAL A 105 13.49 -2.31 10.27
CA VAL A 105 12.70 -1.77 11.40
C VAL A 105 11.45 -1.05 10.86
N ALA A 106 11.60 -0.20 9.86
CA ALA A 106 10.49 0.53 9.27
C ALA A 106 9.43 -0.41 8.65
N MET A 107 9.86 -1.47 7.92
CA MET A 107 8.95 -2.50 7.41
C MET A 107 8.18 -3.19 8.53
N LEU A 108 8.86 -3.59 9.61
CA LEU A 108 8.23 -4.30 10.73
C LEU A 108 7.22 -3.42 11.47
N VAL A 109 7.57 -2.15 11.71
CA VAL A 109 6.67 -1.17 12.35
C VAL A 109 5.45 -0.91 11.47
N LEU A 110 5.66 -0.68 10.18
CA LEU A 110 4.59 -0.43 9.22
C LEU A 110 3.62 -1.62 9.14
N ASP A 111 4.16 -2.84 8.97
CA ASP A 111 3.38 -4.07 8.90
C ASP A 111 2.57 -4.33 10.17
N ALA A 112 3.18 -4.11 11.35
CA ALA A 112 2.50 -4.28 12.62
C ALA A 112 1.33 -3.30 12.75
N TRP A 113 1.60 -2.01 12.57
CA TRP A 113 0.58 -0.97 12.69
C TRP A 113 -0.58 -1.22 11.72
N GLN A 114 -0.26 -1.42 10.44
CA GLN A 114 -1.29 -1.60 9.42
C GLN A 114 -2.09 -2.87 9.64
N TYR A 115 -1.47 -3.99 10.03
CA TYR A 115 -2.21 -5.20 10.38
C TYR A 115 -3.23 -4.94 11.50
N PHE A 116 -2.80 -4.36 12.62
CA PHE A 116 -3.67 -4.19 13.78
C PHE A 116 -4.78 -3.18 13.50
N MET A 117 -4.47 -2.06 12.83
CA MET A 117 -5.46 -1.06 12.47
C MET A 117 -6.45 -1.62 11.44
N HIS A 118 -5.98 -2.31 10.41
CA HIS A 118 -6.84 -2.91 9.39
C HIS A 118 -7.78 -3.96 9.99
N ARG A 119 -7.26 -4.84 10.85
CA ARG A 119 -8.08 -5.80 11.59
C ARG A 119 -9.09 -5.11 12.50
N LEU A 120 -8.71 -4.04 13.20
CA LEU A 120 -9.60 -3.27 14.06
C LEU A 120 -10.75 -2.63 13.25
N MET A 121 -10.42 -2.02 12.12
CA MET A 121 -11.39 -1.42 11.19
C MET A 121 -12.43 -2.44 10.71
N HIS A 122 -12.03 -3.68 10.47
CA HIS A 122 -12.96 -4.77 10.13
C HIS A 122 -13.70 -5.39 11.31
N SER A 123 -13.09 -5.40 12.50
CA SER A 123 -13.65 -6.06 13.68
C SER A 123 -14.71 -5.21 14.37
N VAL A 124 -14.63 -3.88 14.26
CA VAL A 124 -15.59 -2.94 14.85
C VAL A 124 -16.60 -2.50 13.79
N PRO A 125 -17.90 -2.88 13.88
CA PRO A 125 -18.89 -2.58 12.85
C PRO A 125 -19.09 -1.10 12.56
N TYR A 126 -18.85 -0.23 13.54
CA TYR A 126 -18.89 1.22 13.35
C TYR A 126 -17.74 1.70 12.45
N LEU A 127 -16.49 1.30 12.76
CA LEU A 127 -15.30 1.70 12.01
C LEU A 127 -15.38 1.20 10.57
N TYR A 128 -15.77 -0.06 10.37
CA TYR A 128 -15.99 -0.61 9.03
C TYR A 128 -17.02 0.20 8.25
N ARG A 129 -18.25 0.33 8.77
CA ARG A 129 -19.34 0.98 8.03
C ARG A 129 -19.04 2.44 7.75
N ARG A 130 -18.42 3.15 8.70
CA ARG A 130 -18.21 4.59 8.57
C ARG A 130 -16.99 4.94 7.70
N PHE A 131 -15.91 4.20 7.84
CA PHE A 131 -14.61 4.56 7.26
C PHE A 131 -14.14 3.51 6.26
N HIS A 132 -13.82 2.30 6.71
CA HIS A 132 -13.10 1.33 5.90
C HIS A 132 -13.94 0.71 4.75
N SER A 133 -15.27 0.76 4.84
CA SER A 133 -16.15 0.36 3.74
C SER A 133 -15.97 1.19 2.47
N TRP A 134 -15.38 2.38 2.56
CA TRP A 134 -15.05 3.21 1.38
C TRP A 134 -13.99 2.54 0.52
N HIS A 135 -12.95 2.01 1.14
CA HIS A 135 -11.91 1.26 0.46
C HIS A 135 -12.51 0.05 -0.29
N HIS A 136 -13.41 -0.69 0.38
CA HIS A 136 -14.16 -1.81 -0.19
C HIS A 136 -15.23 -1.43 -1.24
N ARG A 137 -15.40 -0.15 -1.58
CA ARG A 137 -16.20 0.25 -2.76
C ARG A 137 -15.49 -0.07 -4.07
N VAL A 138 -14.19 -0.33 -4.02
CA VAL A 138 -13.42 -0.88 -5.13
C VAL A 138 -13.27 -2.40 -4.91
N ALA A 139 -14.32 -3.14 -5.24
CA ALA A 139 -14.39 -4.59 -5.02
C ALA A 139 -13.52 -5.41 -5.99
N ALA A 140 -13.15 -4.83 -7.14
CA ALA A 140 -12.16 -5.37 -8.08
C ALA A 140 -10.98 -4.37 -8.14
N PRO A 141 -9.99 -4.51 -7.23
CA PRO A 141 -8.89 -3.56 -7.10
C PRO A 141 -8.06 -3.43 -8.38
N TYR A 142 -7.55 -2.21 -8.58
CA TYR A 142 -6.62 -1.85 -9.65
C TYR A 142 -5.59 -0.84 -9.11
N ALA A 143 -4.47 -0.70 -9.81
CA ALA A 143 -3.23 -0.11 -9.28
C ALA A 143 -3.39 1.24 -8.57
N TYR A 144 -4.03 2.24 -9.19
CA TYR A 144 -4.19 3.57 -8.60
C TYR A 144 -5.37 3.69 -7.62
N ALA A 145 -6.07 2.60 -7.30
CA ALA A 145 -7.05 2.56 -6.21
C ALA A 145 -6.42 2.17 -4.86
N SER A 146 -5.12 1.85 -4.82
CA SER A 146 -4.41 1.40 -3.60
C SER A 146 -4.51 2.35 -2.41
N GLN A 147 -4.62 3.66 -2.65
CA GLN A 147 -4.80 4.68 -1.60
C GLN A 147 -6.23 5.26 -1.55
N TYR A 148 -7.19 4.60 -2.20
CA TYR A 148 -8.57 5.06 -2.15
C TYR A 148 -9.26 4.58 -0.86
N GLY A 149 -9.74 5.54 -0.08
CA GLY A 149 -10.45 5.27 1.16
C GLY A 149 -11.09 6.53 1.75
N HIS A 150 -11.68 6.38 2.93
CA HIS A 150 -12.13 7.53 3.70
C HIS A 150 -10.91 8.27 4.31
N PRO A 151 -10.84 9.61 4.34
CA PRO A 151 -9.66 10.32 4.84
C PRO A 151 -9.24 9.93 6.27
N VAL A 152 -10.20 9.71 7.17
CA VAL A 152 -9.93 9.21 8.53
C VAL A 152 -9.27 7.83 8.51
N ASP A 153 -9.71 6.94 7.61
CA ASP A 153 -9.08 5.62 7.46
C ASP A 153 -7.63 5.81 7.01
N GLY A 154 -7.41 6.54 5.92
CA GLY A 154 -6.07 6.77 5.40
C GLY A 154 -5.14 7.49 6.38
N VAL A 155 -5.64 8.40 7.23
CA VAL A 155 -4.83 8.97 8.32
C VAL A 155 -4.43 7.90 9.34
N LEU A 156 -5.37 7.07 9.79
CA LEU A 156 -5.12 6.07 10.82
C LEU A 156 -4.29 4.87 10.34
N THR A 157 -4.52 4.40 9.10
CA THR A 157 -3.86 3.23 8.53
C THR A 157 -2.57 3.59 7.81
N GLU A 158 -2.54 4.65 6.99
CA GLU A 158 -1.37 5.00 6.18
C GLU A 158 -0.50 6.07 6.85
N THR A 159 -1.07 7.22 7.21
CA THR A 159 -0.27 8.38 7.65
C THR A 159 0.39 8.15 9.01
N LEU A 160 -0.37 7.69 10.01
CA LEU A 160 0.17 7.42 11.34
C LEU A 160 1.12 6.22 11.36
N SER A 161 0.88 5.21 10.52
CA SER A 161 1.80 4.07 10.38
C SER A 161 3.13 4.50 9.76
N GLY A 162 3.07 5.35 8.72
CA GLY A 162 4.26 5.95 8.11
C GLY A 162 5.04 6.82 9.09
N ALA A 163 4.35 7.72 9.82
CA ALA A 163 4.99 8.54 10.85
C ALA A 163 5.67 7.68 11.93
N ALA A 164 5.00 6.64 12.42
CA ALA A 164 5.59 5.70 13.39
C ALA A 164 6.82 4.98 12.80
N ALA A 165 6.74 4.48 11.57
CA ALA A 165 7.86 3.81 10.90
C ALA A 165 9.06 4.74 10.72
N TYR A 166 8.83 5.99 10.34
CA TYR A 166 9.87 7.02 10.22
C TYR A 166 10.53 7.32 11.58
N LEU A 167 9.74 7.67 12.59
CA LEU A 167 10.25 8.06 13.92
C LEU A 167 11.02 6.92 14.60
N ILE A 168 10.48 5.69 14.56
CA ILE A 168 11.05 4.54 15.28
C ILE A 168 12.30 4.00 14.57
N SER A 169 12.36 4.05 13.24
CA SER A 169 13.53 3.60 12.48
C SER A 169 14.71 4.57 12.57
N GLY A 170 14.47 5.83 12.96
CA GLY A 170 15.49 6.87 13.03
C GLY A 170 16.11 7.18 11.66
N MET A 171 15.37 6.98 10.57
CA MET A 171 15.81 7.33 9.22
C MET A 171 15.93 8.85 9.07
N SER A 172 16.93 9.32 8.33
CA SER A 172 16.93 10.71 7.87
C SER A 172 15.77 10.95 6.88
N PRO A 173 15.33 12.20 6.67
CA PRO A 173 14.25 12.52 5.71
C PRO A 173 14.49 11.95 4.30
N ARG A 174 15.74 11.99 3.80
CA ARG A 174 16.09 11.42 2.48
C ARG A 174 15.96 9.90 2.44
N VAL A 175 16.43 9.22 3.48
CA VAL A 175 16.32 7.76 3.61
C VAL A 175 14.85 7.34 3.74
N ALA A 176 14.06 8.09 4.51
CA ALA A 176 12.63 7.89 4.65
C ALA A 176 11.89 8.08 3.32
N ALA A 177 12.25 9.09 2.52
CA ALA A 177 11.67 9.29 1.19
C ALA A 177 11.90 8.08 0.27
N ALA A 178 13.11 7.51 0.29
CA ALA A 178 13.42 6.29 -0.47
C ALA A 178 12.61 5.08 0.04
N PHE A 179 12.51 4.92 1.37
CA PHE A 179 11.69 3.87 1.98
C PHE A 179 10.21 4.00 1.60
N PHE A 180 9.62 5.19 1.71
CA PHE A 180 8.22 5.41 1.37
C PHE A 180 7.94 5.31 -0.13
N ALA A 181 8.87 5.72 -0.99
CA ALA A 181 8.77 5.44 -2.42
C ALA A 181 8.70 3.92 -2.69
N PHE A 182 9.53 3.12 -2.02
CA PHE A 182 9.47 1.66 -2.11
C PHE A 182 8.19 1.07 -1.52
N ALA A 183 7.75 1.52 -0.34
CA ALA A 183 6.50 1.09 0.29
C ALA A 183 5.28 1.43 -0.58
N THR A 184 5.29 2.59 -1.24
CA THR A 184 4.29 3.00 -2.22
C THR A 184 4.24 2.05 -3.41
N VAL A 185 5.39 1.73 -4.01
CA VAL A 185 5.48 0.76 -5.11
C VAL A 185 4.89 -0.58 -4.66
N LYS A 186 5.21 -1.03 -3.45
CA LYS A 186 4.68 -2.28 -2.88
C LYS A 186 3.16 -2.22 -2.71
N GLY A 187 2.61 -1.15 -2.14
CA GLY A 187 1.17 -0.98 -1.95
C GLY A 187 0.40 -0.93 -3.27
N VAL A 188 0.94 -0.25 -4.29
CA VAL A 188 0.36 -0.24 -5.64
C VAL A 188 0.40 -1.64 -6.25
N ASP A 189 1.50 -2.38 -6.08
CA ASP A 189 1.62 -3.78 -6.54
C ASP A 189 0.58 -4.70 -5.88
N ASP A 190 0.33 -4.53 -4.58
CA ASP A 190 -0.66 -5.31 -3.84
C ASP A 190 -2.10 -5.09 -4.28
N HIS A 191 -2.37 -3.98 -4.99
CA HIS A 191 -3.69 -3.65 -5.51
C HIS A 191 -3.75 -3.68 -7.05
N CYS A 192 -2.66 -4.05 -7.73
CA CYS A 192 -2.57 -3.89 -9.19
C CYS A 192 -3.54 -4.78 -9.99
N GLY A 193 -4.22 -5.73 -9.33
CA GLY A 193 -5.15 -6.66 -9.96
C GLY A 193 -4.45 -7.70 -10.83
N VAL A 194 -3.13 -7.87 -10.70
CA VAL A 194 -2.31 -8.78 -11.51
C VAL A 194 -1.48 -9.69 -10.61
N SER A 195 -1.53 -10.99 -10.89
CA SER A 195 -0.62 -11.97 -10.27
C SER A 195 0.30 -12.56 -11.33
N ALA A 196 1.52 -12.03 -11.41
CA ALA A 196 2.51 -12.38 -12.43
C ALA A 196 3.74 -13.05 -11.80
N PRO A 197 4.12 -14.27 -12.24
CA PRO A 197 5.16 -15.05 -11.56
C PRO A 197 6.58 -14.47 -11.70
N TRP A 198 6.81 -13.56 -12.65
CA TRP A 198 8.08 -12.86 -12.85
C TRP A 198 8.15 -11.51 -12.15
N ASN A 199 7.07 -11.07 -11.51
CA ASN A 199 7.09 -9.80 -10.78
C ASN A 199 8.03 -9.96 -9.56
N PRO A 200 9.14 -9.22 -9.49
CA PRO A 200 10.12 -9.40 -8.42
C PRO A 200 9.54 -9.12 -7.03
N LEU A 201 8.58 -8.20 -6.90
CA LEU A 201 7.93 -7.91 -5.62
C LEU A 201 7.08 -9.10 -5.16
N GLN A 202 6.33 -9.71 -6.07
CA GLN A 202 5.50 -10.87 -5.77
C GLN A 202 6.33 -12.14 -5.53
N ALA A 203 7.54 -12.21 -6.10
CA ALA A 203 8.49 -13.29 -5.86
C ALA A 203 9.17 -13.17 -4.48
N VAL A 204 9.51 -11.95 -4.06
CA VAL A 204 10.18 -11.68 -2.77
C VAL A 204 9.20 -11.67 -1.61
N PHE A 205 8.03 -11.05 -1.78
CA PHE A 205 7.05 -10.87 -0.73
C PHE A 205 5.84 -11.80 -0.91
N ARG A 206 5.52 -12.53 0.16
CA ARG A 206 4.32 -13.37 0.19
C ARG A 206 3.03 -12.54 0.24
N ASN A 207 3.11 -11.33 0.75
CA ASN A 207 2.05 -10.34 0.61
C ASN A 207 2.11 -9.80 -0.83
N ASN A 208 1.06 -10.00 -1.61
CA ASN A 208 0.98 -9.63 -3.03
C ASN A 208 -0.49 -9.46 -3.45
N ALA A 209 -0.73 -9.08 -4.70
CA ALA A 209 -2.08 -8.90 -5.25
C ALA A 209 -3.03 -10.08 -5.02
N ALA A 210 -2.56 -11.32 -5.16
CA ALA A 210 -3.42 -12.49 -4.96
C ALA A 210 -3.72 -12.75 -3.48
N TYR A 211 -2.76 -12.47 -2.59
CA TYR A 211 -2.97 -12.52 -1.13
C TYR A 211 -4.05 -11.53 -0.69
N HIS A 212 -3.93 -10.29 -1.16
CA HIS A 212 -4.84 -9.20 -0.82
C HIS A 212 -6.23 -9.37 -1.46
N GLU A 213 -6.30 -9.95 -2.66
CA GLU A 213 -7.57 -10.30 -3.30
C GLU A 213 -8.46 -11.20 -2.42
N VAL A 214 -7.89 -12.15 -1.68
CA VAL A 214 -8.67 -13.01 -0.74
C VAL A 214 -9.44 -12.17 0.27
N HIS A 215 -8.89 -11.02 0.68
CA HIS A 215 -9.51 -10.12 1.63
C HIS A 215 -10.68 -9.35 0.99
N HIS A 216 -10.51 -8.86 -0.24
CA HIS A 216 -11.55 -8.14 -1.01
C HIS A 216 -12.71 -9.01 -1.48
N GLN A 217 -12.52 -10.34 -1.55
CA GLN A 217 -13.59 -11.26 -1.89
C GLN A 217 -14.79 -11.13 -0.93
N ARG A 218 -15.97 -11.49 -1.44
CA ARG A 218 -17.19 -11.51 -0.63
C ARG A 218 -17.02 -12.44 0.59
N GLY A 219 -17.10 -11.87 1.79
CA GLY A 219 -16.85 -12.61 3.05
C GLY A 219 -15.36 -12.80 3.39
N GLY A 220 -14.47 -12.11 2.68
CA GLY A 220 -13.01 -12.09 2.87
C GLY A 220 -12.53 -11.17 4.00
N GLY A 221 -13.31 -10.15 4.39
CA GLY A 221 -12.99 -9.14 5.41
C GLY A 221 -12.84 -9.63 6.86
N ARG A 222 -12.49 -10.89 7.06
CA ARG A 222 -12.07 -11.51 8.34
C ARG A 222 -10.68 -12.14 8.26
N ARG A 223 -10.00 -12.02 7.11
CA ARG A 223 -8.77 -12.75 6.79
C ARG A 223 -7.81 -11.85 6.00
N ASN A 224 -6.53 -12.21 6.01
CA ASN A 224 -5.45 -11.56 5.24
C ASN A 224 -5.40 -10.03 5.43
N PHE A 225 -5.26 -9.57 6.68
CA PHE A 225 -5.21 -8.15 7.01
C PHE A 225 -3.82 -7.51 6.86
N SER A 226 -2.76 -8.30 6.87
CA SER A 226 -1.38 -7.83 6.80
C SER A 226 -1.14 -7.11 5.50
N GLN A 227 -0.38 -6.01 5.60
CA GLN A 227 0.07 -5.17 4.51
C GLN A 227 1.17 -4.23 5.06
N PRO A 228 2.11 -3.77 4.24
CA PRO A 228 2.27 -4.13 2.83
C PRO A 228 3.28 -5.26 2.58
N PHE A 229 4.18 -5.64 3.51
CA PHE A 229 5.33 -6.49 3.14
C PHE A 229 5.15 -7.98 3.45
N PHE A 230 4.85 -8.31 4.70
CA PHE A 230 4.83 -9.68 5.20
C PHE A 230 3.41 -10.13 5.54
N VAL A 231 3.27 -11.44 5.79
CA VAL A 231 1.99 -12.08 6.21
C VAL A 231 2.10 -12.67 7.62
N VAL A 232 3.11 -12.22 8.38
CA VAL A 232 3.51 -12.79 9.66
C VAL A 232 2.38 -12.66 10.68
N TRP A 233 1.78 -11.48 10.80
CA TRP A 233 0.72 -11.23 11.77
C TRP A 233 -0.54 -12.05 11.50
N ASP A 234 -0.93 -12.21 10.24
CA ASP A 234 -2.03 -13.10 9.88
C ASP A 234 -1.76 -14.56 10.26
N ARG A 235 -0.52 -15.04 10.15
CA ARG A 235 -0.16 -16.40 10.57
C ARG A 235 -0.20 -16.54 12.09
N LEU A 236 0.47 -15.62 12.80
CA LEU A 236 0.60 -15.63 14.25
C LEU A 236 -0.77 -15.55 14.94
N LEU A 237 -1.64 -14.67 14.45
CA LEU A 237 -2.95 -14.41 15.07
C LEU A 237 -4.11 -15.14 14.39
N GLY A 238 -3.75 -16.02 13.47
CA GLY A 238 -4.64 -16.98 12.86
C GLY A 238 -5.69 -16.44 11.89
N THR A 239 -5.44 -15.28 11.29
CA THR A 239 -6.29 -14.66 10.27
C THR A 239 -5.80 -14.92 8.83
N HIS A 240 -4.71 -15.68 8.65
CA HIS A 240 -4.23 -16.09 7.33
C HIS A 240 -5.19 -17.07 6.63
N ALA A 241 -5.54 -16.76 5.39
CA ALA A 241 -6.29 -17.61 4.48
C ALA A 241 -5.39 -18.06 3.32
N PRO A 242 -5.11 -19.36 3.20
CA PRO A 242 -4.40 -19.87 2.04
C PRO A 242 -5.28 -19.78 0.78
N TYR A 243 -4.63 -19.65 -0.38
CA TYR A 243 -5.31 -19.52 -1.67
C TYR A 243 -4.58 -20.27 -2.77
N ALA A 244 -5.32 -20.60 -3.83
CA ALA A 244 -4.78 -21.15 -5.07
C ALA A 244 -5.19 -20.27 -6.25
N LEU A 245 -4.27 -20.08 -7.20
CA LEU A 245 -4.56 -19.43 -8.47
C LEU A 245 -5.06 -20.47 -9.47
N ARG A 246 -6.22 -20.22 -10.08
CA ARG A 246 -6.75 -21.04 -11.17
C ARG A 246 -6.91 -20.21 -12.42
N ARG A 247 -6.74 -20.82 -13.59
CA ARG A 247 -7.08 -20.15 -14.85
C ARG A 247 -8.60 -20.06 -14.96
N ARG A 248 -9.11 -18.93 -15.41
CA ARG A 248 -10.54 -18.74 -15.71
C ARG A 248 -10.87 -19.16 -17.13
N ASP A 249 -12.08 -19.69 -17.30
CA ASP A 249 -12.71 -19.86 -18.60
C ASP A 249 -12.95 -18.45 -19.19
N GLY A 250 -12.20 -18.10 -20.24
CA GLY A 250 -12.17 -16.75 -20.81
C GLY A 250 -10.92 -15.92 -20.51
N GLY A 251 -9.94 -16.48 -19.80
CA GLY A 251 -8.62 -15.86 -19.60
C GLY A 251 -8.41 -15.16 -18.26
N GLY A 252 -7.14 -14.96 -17.91
CA GLY A 252 -6.73 -14.48 -16.60
C GLY A 252 -6.76 -15.56 -15.51
N LEU A 253 -6.73 -15.10 -14.27
CA LEU A 253 -6.64 -15.90 -13.06
C LEU A 253 -7.82 -15.63 -12.12
N GLU A 254 -8.15 -16.62 -11.32
CA GLU A 254 -9.09 -16.55 -10.21
C GLU A 254 -8.36 -16.97 -8.94
N VAL A 255 -8.46 -16.15 -7.90
CA VAL A 255 -7.97 -16.50 -6.56
C VAL A 255 -9.05 -17.30 -5.86
N ARG A 256 -8.76 -18.53 -5.44
CA ARG A 256 -9.67 -19.33 -4.61
C ARG A 256 -9.07 -19.57 -3.25
N ALA A 257 -9.64 -18.93 -2.23
CA ALA A 257 -9.33 -19.24 -0.85
C ALA A 257 -9.85 -20.64 -0.47
N PHE A 258 -9.10 -21.36 0.35
CA PHE A 258 -9.51 -22.64 0.90
C PHE A 258 -9.28 -22.68 2.42
N LYS A 259 -9.93 -23.61 3.11
CA LYS A 259 -9.67 -23.83 4.53
C LYS A 259 -8.29 -24.47 4.68
N ASP A 260 -7.47 -23.93 5.57
CA ASP A 260 -6.20 -24.55 5.92
C ASP A 260 -6.49 -25.93 6.53
N PRO A 261 -6.04 -27.04 5.92
CA PRO A 261 -6.33 -28.38 6.43
C PRO A 261 -5.65 -28.69 7.78
N THR A 262 -4.75 -27.81 8.24
CA THR A 262 -4.04 -27.96 9.53
C THR A 262 -4.73 -27.25 10.70
N ARG A 263 -5.93 -26.69 10.50
CA ARG A 263 -6.72 -25.99 11.52
C ARG A 263 -8.19 -26.37 11.51
#